data_AF-A0AAW1T8C3-F1
#
_entry.id   AF-A0AAW1T8C3-F1
#
_cell.length_a   1.000
_cell.length_b   1.000
_cell.length_c   1.000
_cell.angle_alpha   90.00
_cell.angle_beta   90.00
_cell.angle_gamma   90.00
#
_symmetry.space_group_name_H-M   'P 1'
#
loop_
_entity.id
_entity.type
_entity.pdbx_description
1 polymer ?
#
loop_
_entity_poly.entity_id
_entity_poly.type
_entity_poly.pdbx_seq_one_letter_code
_entity_poly.pdbx_strand_id
1 'polypeptide(L)'
;MDDRVAGETAGLQQALQLLQGPSDERRFVGLLLVSKFVTPGNNHHIAQVQEAVGFTFLQRLLLPLRPQHGATRRADKSQQIAAAEMALAVLSTFSSVPSLAASTEMLEMVPLFSKVAVKGGMAGAMDMNGAASDESTAAKQQQDAVESLLGIAAGSEEGRRVVLESQGVRAAGVALGQAQTAPRLAAPALRLLALLCPPVPGVLLGMTFVPCSNPPKKRVSPQLKGASSWRPYARFYFSFLPAFSRLEQHPSAGLLETQAAANI
;
A
#
# COMPACT_ATOMS: atom_id res chain seq x y z
N MET A 1 35.95 -14.17 15.75
CA MET A 1 34.54 -14.19 15.30
C MET A 1 34.32 -13.12 14.22
N ASP A 2 35.41 -12.65 13.60
CA ASP A 2 35.50 -11.36 12.90
C ASP A 2 35.43 -11.48 11.37
N ASP A 3 35.71 -12.66 10.81
CA ASP A 3 35.68 -12.87 9.36
C ASP A 3 34.27 -12.80 8.74
N ARG A 4 33.22 -13.08 9.54
CA ARG A 4 31.82 -13.00 9.06
C ARG A 4 31.35 -11.56 8.87
N VAL A 5 31.73 -10.66 9.77
CA VAL A 5 31.36 -9.23 9.70
C VAL A 5 32.11 -8.53 8.57
N ALA A 6 33.36 -8.92 8.32
CA ALA A 6 34.14 -8.43 7.19
C ALA A 6 33.54 -8.86 5.82
N GLY A 7 33.00 -10.09 5.74
CA GLY A 7 32.31 -10.56 4.54
C GLY A 7 30.98 -9.83 4.27
N GLU A 8 30.21 -9.54 5.32
CA GLU A 8 28.93 -8.83 5.21
C GLU A 8 29.11 -7.37 4.76
N THR A 9 30.12 -6.68 5.30
CA THR A 9 30.44 -5.29 4.94
C THR A 9 30.96 -5.18 3.50
N ALA A 10 31.80 -6.11 3.06
CA ALA A 10 32.26 -6.18 1.66
C ALA A 10 31.09 -6.49 0.69
N GLY A 11 30.19 -7.41 1.07
CA GLY A 11 29.01 -7.75 0.28
C GLY A 11 28.03 -6.58 0.14
N LEU A 12 27.79 -5.83 1.22
CA LEU A 12 26.98 -4.62 1.20
C LEU A 12 27.60 -3.55 0.29
N GLN A 13 28.91 -3.33 0.37
CA GLN A 13 29.59 -2.34 -0.45
C GLN A 13 29.50 -2.65 -1.96
N GLN A 14 29.64 -3.93 -2.34
CA GLN A 14 29.42 -4.36 -3.72
C GLN A 14 27.97 -4.11 -4.17
N ALA A 15 27.00 -4.36 -3.30
CA ALA A 15 25.60 -4.12 -3.60
C ALA A 15 25.32 -2.61 -3.80
N LEU A 16 25.91 -1.73 -2.96
CA LEU A 16 25.82 -0.28 -3.12
C LEU A 16 26.44 0.22 -4.43
N GLN A 17 27.57 -0.36 -4.86
CA GLN A 17 28.17 -0.02 -6.17
C GLN A 17 27.26 -0.38 -7.34
N LEU A 18 26.55 -1.51 -7.26
CA LEU A 18 25.58 -1.91 -8.29
C LEU A 18 24.36 -0.97 -8.33
N LEU A 19 23.91 -0.50 -7.16
CA LEU A 19 22.81 0.46 -7.02
C LEU A 19 23.12 1.83 -7.64
N GLN A 20 24.38 2.26 -7.56
CA GLN A 20 24.84 3.49 -8.20
C GLN A 20 25.12 3.34 -9.71
N GLY A 21 24.92 2.13 -10.26
CA GLY A 21 25.16 1.83 -11.66
C GLY A 21 24.30 2.66 -12.64
N PRO A 22 24.72 2.80 -13.91
CA PRO A 22 24.01 3.62 -14.88
C PRO A 22 22.78 2.96 -15.51
N SER A 23 22.66 1.63 -15.45
CA SER A 23 21.54 0.87 -16.05
C SER A 23 20.57 0.36 -14.99
N ASP A 24 19.27 0.41 -15.28
CA ASP A 24 18.21 -0.03 -14.38
C ASP A 24 18.32 -1.51 -14.03
N GLU A 25 18.83 -2.34 -14.96
CA GLU A 25 19.10 -3.76 -14.71
C GLU A 25 20.16 -3.95 -13.62
N ARG A 26 21.26 -3.18 -13.68
CA ARG A 26 22.30 -3.23 -12.64
C ARG A 26 21.77 -2.76 -11.29
N ARG A 27 20.98 -1.67 -11.28
CA ARG A 27 20.32 -1.18 -10.06
C ARG A 27 19.37 -2.21 -9.49
N PHE A 28 18.61 -2.90 -10.33
CA PHE A 28 17.69 -3.94 -9.88
C PHE A 28 18.44 -5.13 -9.25
N VAL A 29 19.54 -5.57 -9.87
CA VAL A 29 20.41 -6.62 -9.27
C VAL A 29 21.00 -6.16 -7.94
N GLY A 30 21.45 -4.90 -7.85
CA GLY A 30 21.89 -4.31 -6.58
C GLY A 30 20.80 -4.34 -5.51
N LEU A 31 19.56 -4.01 -5.88
CA LEU A 31 18.41 -4.02 -4.97
C LEU A 31 18.09 -5.41 -4.43
N LEU A 32 18.14 -6.43 -5.31
CA LEU A 32 17.98 -7.83 -4.92
C LEU A 32 19.06 -8.29 -3.94
N LEU A 33 20.31 -7.86 -4.13
CA LEU A 33 21.41 -8.20 -3.23
C LEU A 33 21.26 -7.49 -1.88
N VAL A 34 20.95 -6.20 -1.89
CA VAL A 34 20.75 -5.40 -0.69
C VAL A 34 19.63 -5.96 0.19
N SER A 35 18.55 -6.51 -0.40
CA SER A 35 17.46 -7.13 0.37
C SER A 35 17.90 -8.25 1.32
N LYS A 36 19.09 -8.84 1.10
CA LYS A 36 19.69 -9.85 1.98
C LYS A 36 20.44 -9.27 3.18
N PHE A 37 20.89 -8.02 3.07
CA PHE A 37 21.72 -7.34 4.07
C PHE A 37 20.93 -6.33 4.90
N VAL A 38 19.79 -5.86 4.39
CA VAL A 38 18.94 -4.92 5.11
C VAL A 38 18.06 -5.68 6.10
N THR A 39 18.46 -5.60 7.37
CA THR A 39 17.68 -6.12 8.48
C THR A 39 16.88 -4.98 9.12
N PRO A 40 15.60 -5.21 9.50
CA PRO A 40 14.82 -4.25 10.26
C PRO A 40 15.58 -3.80 11.52
N GLY A 41 15.69 -2.49 11.73
CA GLY A 41 16.35 -1.90 12.90
C GLY A 41 17.80 -1.41 12.66
N ASN A 42 18.43 -1.75 11.54
CA ASN A 42 19.71 -1.15 11.16
C ASN A 42 19.48 0.11 10.29
N ASN A 43 19.11 1.21 10.96
CA ASN A 43 18.78 2.48 10.31
C ASN A 43 19.94 3.04 9.47
N HIS A 44 21.19 2.74 9.84
CA HIS A 44 22.37 3.19 9.09
C HIS A 44 22.46 2.54 7.72
N HIS A 45 22.32 1.21 7.65
CA HIS A 45 22.32 0.50 6.35
C HIS A 45 21.13 0.93 5.48
N ILE A 46 19.97 1.15 6.09
CA ILE A 46 18.77 1.61 5.38
C ILE A 46 19.01 2.98 4.74
N ALA A 47 19.61 3.92 5.47
CA ALA A 47 19.94 5.25 4.96
C ALA A 47 20.95 5.18 3.80
N GLN A 48 22.02 4.38 3.92
CA GLN A 48 23.02 4.21 2.85
C GLN A 48 22.41 3.62 1.58
N VAL A 49 21.50 2.66 1.74
CA VAL A 49 20.78 2.07 0.60
C VAL A 49 19.87 3.10 -0.04
N GLN A 50 19.13 3.88 0.75
CA GLN A 50 18.26 4.92 0.22
C GLN A 50 19.05 5.95 -0.59
N GLU A 51 20.22 6.38 -0.10
CA GLU A 51 21.11 7.31 -0.80
C GLU A 51 21.63 6.72 -2.13
N ALA A 52 22.02 5.44 -2.12
CA ALA A 52 22.54 4.77 -3.32
C ALA A 52 21.47 4.47 -4.39
N VAL A 53 20.26 4.10 -3.99
CA VAL A 53 19.15 3.78 -4.92
C VAL A 53 18.51 5.04 -5.47
N GLY A 54 18.21 5.99 -4.57
CA GLY A 54 17.37 7.15 -4.83
C GLY A 54 15.88 6.81 -5.00
N PHE A 55 15.00 7.74 -4.59
CA PHE A 55 13.55 7.56 -4.73
C PHE A 55 13.09 7.51 -6.20
N THR A 56 13.81 8.16 -7.10
CA THR A 56 13.45 8.22 -8.54
C THR A 56 13.43 6.84 -9.18
N PHE A 57 14.38 5.95 -8.84
CA PHE A 57 14.39 4.58 -9.34
C PHE A 57 13.18 3.79 -8.82
N LEU A 58 12.89 3.87 -7.52
CA LEU A 58 11.74 3.19 -6.90
C LEU A 58 10.41 3.68 -7.47
N GLN A 59 10.26 5.00 -7.68
CA GLN A 59 9.08 5.58 -8.31
C GLN A 59 8.87 5.05 -9.75
N ARG A 60 9.96 4.81 -10.51
CA ARG A 60 9.87 4.17 -11.84
C ARG A 60 9.38 2.73 -11.75
N LEU A 61 9.83 1.97 -10.75
CA LEU A 61 9.38 0.59 -10.53
C LEU A 61 7.89 0.51 -10.15
N LEU A 62 7.36 1.54 -9.48
CA LEU A 62 5.95 1.63 -9.10
C LEU A 62 5.06 2.28 -10.17
N LEU A 63 5.63 2.73 -11.30
CA LEU A 63 4.88 3.34 -12.40
C LEU A 63 3.70 2.48 -12.91
N PRO A 64 3.78 1.14 -12.96
CA PRO A 64 2.64 0.30 -13.34
C PRO A 64 1.43 0.38 -12.39
N LEU A 65 1.61 0.82 -11.14
CA LEU A 65 0.50 0.99 -10.18
C LEU A 65 -0.31 2.27 -10.42
N ARG A 66 0.29 3.26 -11.12
CA ARG A 66 -0.35 4.54 -11.43
C ARG A 66 -1.37 4.34 -12.58
N PRO A 67 -2.51 5.06 -12.55
CA PRO A 67 -3.47 5.02 -13.65
C PRO A 67 -2.81 5.56 -14.93
N GLN A 68 -2.53 4.66 -15.88
CA GLN A 68 -1.90 4.99 -17.15
C GLN A 68 -2.94 5.57 -18.12
N HIS A 69 -2.70 6.79 -18.60
CA HIS A 69 -3.35 7.33 -19.80
C HIS A 69 -2.41 7.11 -20.98
N GLY A 70 -2.53 5.96 -21.65
CA GLY A 70 -1.74 5.64 -22.84
C GLY A 70 -0.86 4.40 -22.71
N ALA A 71 -0.74 3.67 -23.82
CA ALA A 71 -0.16 2.34 -23.92
C ALA A 71 1.33 2.31 -23.51
N THR A 72 1.62 1.86 -22.29
CA THR A 72 2.97 1.49 -21.89
C THR A 72 3.33 0.11 -22.44
N ARG A 73 4.53 0.06 -23.02
CA ARG A 73 5.29 -1.05 -23.58
C ARG A 73 4.94 -2.43 -22.96
N ARG A 74 4.75 -3.44 -23.82
CA ARG A 74 4.51 -4.87 -23.52
C ARG A 74 5.67 -5.52 -22.73
N ALA A 75 6.05 -5.00 -21.57
CA ALA A 75 6.77 -5.83 -20.61
C ALA A 75 5.77 -6.82 -20.01
N ASP A 76 6.21 -8.04 -19.75
CA ASP A 76 5.37 -9.06 -19.14
C ASP A 76 4.82 -8.52 -17.83
N LYS A 77 3.48 -8.51 -17.71
CA LYS A 77 2.78 -7.97 -16.54
C LYS A 77 3.24 -8.61 -15.23
N SER A 78 3.64 -9.89 -15.28
CA SER A 78 4.24 -10.61 -14.16
C SER A 78 5.59 -10.02 -13.74
N GLN A 79 6.46 -9.66 -14.69
CA GLN A 79 7.75 -9.02 -14.40
C GLN A 79 7.55 -7.62 -13.79
N GLN A 80 6.55 -6.87 -14.27
CA GLN A 80 6.19 -5.58 -13.68
C GLN A 80 5.70 -5.72 -12.22
N ILE A 81 4.89 -6.75 -11.93
CA ILE A 81 4.44 -7.05 -10.56
C ILE A 81 5.63 -7.38 -9.67
N ALA A 82 6.54 -8.26 -10.11
CA ALA A 82 7.71 -8.65 -9.32
C ALA A 82 8.63 -7.45 -9.02
N ALA A 83 8.83 -6.57 -10.01
CA ALA A 83 9.62 -5.36 -9.82
C ALA A 83 8.95 -4.37 -8.86
N ALA A 84 7.63 -4.17 -8.98
CA ALA A 84 6.87 -3.32 -8.08
C ALA A 84 6.83 -3.91 -6.65
N GLU A 85 6.69 -5.23 -6.50
CA GLU A 85 6.73 -5.93 -5.21
C GLU A 85 8.06 -5.68 -4.51
N MET A 86 9.18 -5.84 -5.22
CA MET A 86 10.50 -5.57 -4.64
C MET A 86 10.63 -4.11 -4.22
N ALA A 87 10.16 -3.16 -5.04
CA ALA A 87 10.17 -1.74 -4.69
C ALA A 87 9.33 -1.46 -3.43
N LEU A 88 8.14 -2.06 -3.30
CA LEU A 88 7.29 -1.92 -2.12
C LEU A 88 7.94 -2.49 -0.86
N ALA A 89 8.56 -3.67 -0.94
CA ALA A 89 9.25 -4.27 0.20
C ALA A 89 10.40 -3.39 0.72
N VAL A 90 11.16 -2.78 -0.21
CA VAL A 90 12.23 -1.84 0.14
C VAL A 90 11.66 -0.56 0.76
N LEU A 91 10.58 -0.02 0.21
CA LEU A 91 9.91 1.16 0.74
C LEU A 91 9.27 0.92 2.12
N SER A 92 8.72 -0.28 2.36
CA SER A 92 8.28 -0.70 3.69
C SER A 92 9.44 -0.65 4.68
N THR A 93 10.61 -1.12 4.25
CA THR A 93 11.82 -1.05 5.06
C THR A 93 12.27 0.39 5.32
N PHE A 94 12.17 1.27 4.32
CA PHE A 94 12.48 2.70 4.48
C PHE A 94 11.52 3.40 5.44
N SER A 95 10.24 3.02 5.43
CA SER A 95 9.22 3.57 6.33
C SER A 95 9.49 3.28 7.82
N SER A 96 10.33 2.29 8.12
CA SER A 96 10.75 1.99 9.49
C SER A 96 11.70 3.06 10.08
N VAL A 97 12.35 3.85 9.22
CA VAL A 97 13.25 4.94 9.62
C VAL A 97 12.47 6.26 9.61
N PRO A 98 12.25 6.91 10.77
CA PRO A 98 11.40 8.10 10.86
C PRO A 98 11.81 9.25 9.96
N SER A 99 13.12 9.47 9.76
CA SER A 99 13.62 10.54 8.88
C SER A 99 13.29 10.31 7.40
N LEU A 100 13.28 9.05 6.96
CA LEU A 100 12.88 8.69 5.59
C LEU A 100 11.35 8.66 5.46
N ALA A 101 10.65 8.14 6.47
CA ALA A 101 9.19 8.06 6.47
C ALA A 101 8.51 9.44 6.39
N ALA A 102 9.15 10.47 6.95
CA ALA A 102 8.70 11.86 6.88
C ALA A 102 9.14 12.60 5.60
N SER A 103 9.86 11.95 4.68
CA SER A 103 10.33 12.59 3.45
C SER A 103 9.18 12.88 2.48
N THR A 104 9.33 13.95 1.70
CA THR A 104 8.34 14.35 0.68
C THR A 104 8.07 13.25 -0.32
N GLU A 105 9.10 12.50 -0.71
CA GLU A 105 8.97 11.40 -1.67
C GLU A 105 8.13 10.23 -1.10
N MET A 106 8.28 9.93 0.20
CA MET A 106 7.45 8.93 0.87
C MET A 106 5.99 9.37 0.96
N LEU A 107 5.73 10.65 1.26
CA LEU A 107 4.38 11.21 1.30
C LEU A 107 3.66 11.12 -0.06
N GLU A 108 4.36 11.40 -1.16
CA GLU A 108 3.82 11.26 -2.52
C GLU A 108 3.43 9.82 -2.88
N MET A 109 4.01 8.82 -2.22
CA MET A 109 3.72 7.40 -2.46
C MET A 109 2.56 6.86 -1.63
N VAL A 110 2.06 7.61 -0.63
CA VAL A 110 0.95 7.20 0.25
C VAL A 110 -0.31 6.76 -0.52
N PRO A 111 -0.76 7.44 -1.58
CA PRO A 111 -1.93 7.00 -2.35
C PRO A 111 -1.72 5.62 -3.00
N LEU A 112 -0.48 5.29 -3.40
CA LEU A 112 -0.14 4.00 -3.99
C LEU A 112 -0.17 2.89 -2.94
N PHE A 113 0.41 3.11 -1.77
CA PHE A 113 0.37 2.14 -0.67
C PHE A 113 -1.07 1.87 -0.22
N SER A 114 -1.88 2.93 -0.11
CA SER A 114 -3.30 2.81 0.24
C SER A 114 -4.07 2.00 -0.81
N LYS A 115 -3.78 2.21 -2.10
CA LYS A 115 -4.37 1.42 -3.19
C LYS A 115 -4.03 -0.06 -3.08
N VAL A 116 -2.76 -0.41 -2.84
CA VAL A 116 -2.31 -1.81 -2.66
C VAL A 116 -2.95 -2.45 -1.43
N ALA A 117 -2.98 -1.72 -0.32
CA ALA A 117 -3.55 -2.22 0.93
C ALA A 117 -5.07 -2.47 0.84
N VAL A 118 -5.81 -1.58 0.17
CA VAL A 118 -7.26 -1.71 -0.05
C VAL A 118 -7.60 -2.80 -1.07
N LYS A 119 -6.77 -3.00 -2.09
CA LYS A 119 -6.98 -4.01 -3.13
C LYS A 119 -6.44 -5.39 -2.75
N GLY A 120 -5.84 -5.54 -1.57
CA GLY A 120 -5.38 -6.83 -1.04
C GLY A 120 -4.10 -7.36 -1.70
N GLY A 121 -3.26 -6.49 -2.28
CA GLY A 121 -2.00 -6.86 -2.93
C GLY A 121 -1.78 -6.20 -4.31
N MET A 122 -0.62 -6.48 -4.91
CA MET A 122 -0.20 -5.84 -6.17
C MET A 122 -1.04 -6.24 -7.37
N ALA A 123 -1.42 -7.53 -7.46
CA ALA A 123 -2.27 -8.03 -8.54
C ALA A 123 -3.63 -7.34 -8.56
N GLY A 124 -4.24 -7.14 -7.38
CA GLY A 124 -5.48 -6.40 -7.22
C GLY A 124 -5.33 -4.91 -7.54
N ALA A 125 -4.20 -4.29 -7.18
CA ALA A 125 -3.94 -2.88 -7.46
C ALA A 125 -3.71 -2.57 -8.95
N MET A 126 -3.22 -3.55 -9.72
CA MET A 126 -3.07 -3.45 -11.18
C MET A 126 -4.32 -3.92 -11.94
N ASP A 127 -5.44 -4.18 -11.23
CA ASP A 127 -6.70 -4.69 -11.77
C ASP A 127 -6.52 -5.96 -12.65
N MET A 128 -5.57 -6.81 -12.28
CA MET A 128 -5.31 -8.09 -12.96
C MET A 128 -6.31 -9.14 -12.47
N ASN A 129 -7.50 -9.15 -13.04
CA ASN A 129 -8.47 -10.22 -12.84
C ASN A 129 -7.88 -11.54 -13.38
N GLY A 130 -7.40 -12.41 -12.48
CA GLY A 130 -6.96 -13.78 -12.81
C GLY A 130 -5.45 -14.02 -12.82
N ALA A 131 -4.62 -13.06 -12.41
CA ALA A 131 -3.24 -13.38 -12.07
C ALA A 131 -3.25 -14.25 -10.79
N ALA A 132 -2.81 -15.50 -10.90
CA ALA A 132 -2.59 -16.36 -9.75
C ALA A 132 -1.39 -15.83 -8.95
N SER A 133 -1.62 -14.81 -8.11
CA SER A 133 -0.72 -14.56 -6.99
C SER A 133 -1.13 -15.50 -5.87
N ASP A 134 -0.17 -16.28 -5.37
CA ASP A 134 -0.39 -17.05 -4.15
C ASP A 134 -0.99 -16.15 -3.07
N GLU A 135 -2.03 -16.61 -2.37
CA GLU A 135 -2.70 -15.83 -1.32
C GLU A 135 -1.69 -15.34 -0.26
N SER A 136 -0.63 -16.14 -0.03
CA SER A 136 0.47 -15.77 0.85
C SER A 136 1.35 -14.63 0.31
N THR A 137 1.58 -14.49 -0.99
CA THR A 137 2.35 -13.36 -1.53
C THR A 137 1.50 -12.09 -1.53
N ALA A 138 0.22 -12.19 -1.89
CA ALA A 138 -0.72 -11.07 -1.87
C ALA A 138 -0.86 -10.47 -0.46
N ALA A 139 -1.05 -11.31 0.57
CA ALA A 139 -1.14 -10.83 1.94
C ALA A 139 0.21 -10.33 2.50
N LYS A 140 1.36 -10.74 1.94
CA LYS A 140 2.67 -10.14 2.30
C LYS A 140 2.79 -8.73 1.69
N GLN A 141 2.48 -8.59 0.42
CA GLN A 141 2.44 -7.29 -0.26
C GLN A 141 1.46 -6.31 0.42
N GLN A 142 0.31 -6.83 0.87
CA GLN A 142 -0.65 -6.05 1.65
C GLN A 142 -0.07 -5.63 3.01
N GLN A 143 0.65 -6.52 3.69
CA GLN A 143 1.33 -6.20 4.94
C GLN A 143 2.38 -5.11 4.74
N ASP A 144 3.26 -5.24 3.74
CA ASP A 144 4.30 -4.26 3.43
C ASP A 144 3.70 -2.88 3.14
N ALA A 145 2.56 -2.83 2.45
CA ALA A 145 1.82 -1.59 2.22
C ALA A 145 1.25 -0.97 3.51
N VAL A 146 0.66 -1.78 4.40
CA VAL A 146 0.13 -1.29 5.68
C VAL A 146 1.24 -0.84 6.63
N GLU A 147 2.37 -1.56 6.66
CA GLU A 147 3.56 -1.17 7.42
C GLU A 147 4.15 0.14 6.89
N SER A 148 4.19 0.33 5.57
CA SER A 148 4.59 1.59 4.95
C SER A 148 3.72 2.77 5.41
N LEU A 149 2.39 2.59 5.41
CA LEU A 149 1.44 3.60 5.88
C LEU A 149 1.61 3.90 7.38
N LEU A 150 1.84 2.87 8.19
CA LEU A 150 2.10 3.01 9.62
C LEU A 150 3.38 3.78 9.89
N GLY A 151 4.47 3.46 9.19
CA GLY A 151 5.76 4.15 9.31
C GLY A 151 5.63 5.64 8.99
N ILE A 152 4.95 5.97 7.88
CA ILE A 152 4.70 7.36 7.45
C ILE A 152 3.83 8.12 8.47
N ALA A 153 2.74 7.51 8.92
CA ALA A 153 1.85 8.12 9.91
C ALA A 153 2.53 8.31 11.27
N ALA A 154 3.47 7.44 11.64
CA ALA A 154 4.22 7.53 12.89
C ALA A 154 5.40 8.52 12.80
N GLY A 155 5.97 8.69 11.60
CA GLY A 155 7.14 9.53 11.37
C GLY A 155 6.86 11.04 11.40
N SER A 156 5.65 11.48 11.00
CA SER A 156 5.29 12.90 11.00
C SER A 156 3.79 13.14 11.12
N GLU A 157 3.43 14.32 11.65
CA GLU A 157 2.03 14.76 11.69
C GLU A 157 1.44 14.97 10.29
N GLU A 158 2.23 15.52 9.37
CA GLU A 158 1.82 15.67 7.96
C GLU A 158 1.60 14.29 7.32
N GLY A 159 2.49 13.33 7.56
CA GLY A 159 2.30 11.94 7.11
C GLY A 159 1.01 11.32 7.62
N ARG A 160 0.67 11.54 8.90
CA ARG A 160 -0.60 11.10 9.48
C ARG A 160 -1.80 11.71 8.75
N ARG A 161 -1.76 13.01 8.43
CA ARG A 161 -2.81 13.71 7.69
C ARG A 161 -2.98 13.15 6.27
N VAL A 162 -1.88 12.99 5.54
CA VAL A 162 -1.89 12.45 4.17
C VAL A 162 -2.41 11.01 4.14
N VAL A 163 -2.04 10.18 5.12
CA VAL A 163 -2.55 8.81 5.25
C VAL A 163 -4.05 8.79 5.53
N LEU A 164 -4.56 9.72 6.35
CA LEU A 164 -6.00 9.84 6.62
C LEU A 164 -6.77 10.23 5.34
N GLU A 165 -6.28 11.24 4.62
CA GLU A 165 -6.86 11.72 3.35
C GLU A 165 -6.82 10.64 2.24
N SER A 166 -5.79 9.78 2.25
CA SER A 166 -5.57 8.73 1.25
C SER A 166 -6.32 7.42 1.53
N GLN A 167 -7.35 7.42 2.38
CA GLN A 167 -8.13 6.23 2.78
C GLN A 167 -7.36 5.24 3.69
N GLY A 168 -6.40 5.70 4.49
CA GLY A 168 -5.63 4.84 5.41
C GLY A 168 -6.49 4.04 6.40
N VAL A 169 -7.59 4.62 6.90
CA VAL A 169 -8.55 3.92 7.77
C VAL A 169 -9.23 2.75 7.03
N ARG A 170 -9.57 2.95 5.75
CA ARG A 170 -10.16 1.90 4.91
C ARG A 170 -9.15 0.79 4.64
N ALA A 171 -7.90 1.15 4.35
CA ALA A 171 -6.81 0.19 4.17
C ALA A 171 -6.64 -0.71 5.42
N ALA A 172 -6.63 -0.12 6.61
CA ALA A 172 -6.55 -0.86 7.86
C ALA A 172 -7.78 -1.77 8.08
N GLY A 173 -9.00 -1.28 7.79
CA GLY A 173 -10.22 -2.06 7.89
C GLY A 173 -10.23 -3.29 6.95
N VAL A 174 -9.78 -3.12 5.71
CA VAL A 174 -9.64 -4.24 4.76
C VAL A 174 -8.62 -5.25 5.26
N ALA A 175 -7.46 -4.80 5.75
CA ALA A 175 -6.43 -5.67 6.30
C ALA A 175 -6.92 -6.47 7.53
N LEU A 176 -7.74 -5.87 8.39
CA LEU A 176 -8.39 -6.57 9.50
C LEU A 176 -9.42 -7.60 9.03
N GLY A 177 -10.20 -7.28 7.99
CA GLY A 177 -11.12 -8.24 7.39
C GLY A 177 -10.40 -9.48 6.86
N GLN A 178 -9.18 -9.31 6.33
CA GLN A 178 -8.31 -10.39 5.86
C GLN A 178 -7.48 -11.05 6.97
N ALA A 179 -7.50 -10.55 8.21
CA ALA A 179 -6.71 -11.10 9.30
C ALA A 179 -7.14 -12.53 9.71
N GLN A 180 -8.36 -12.95 9.34
CA GLN A 180 -8.83 -14.32 9.57
C GLN A 180 -8.07 -15.35 8.73
N THR A 181 -7.70 -14.98 7.50
CA THR A 181 -6.91 -15.84 6.60
C THR A 181 -5.41 -15.56 6.71
N ALA A 182 -5.03 -14.32 6.99
CA ALA A 182 -3.65 -13.87 7.13
C ALA A 182 -3.43 -13.11 8.46
N PRO A 183 -3.15 -13.81 9.59
CA PRO A 183 -3.10 -13.21 10.92
C PRO A 183 -2.00 -12.13 11.08
N ARG A 184 -0.96 -12.16 10.24
CA ARG A 184 0.10 -11.16 10.20
C ARG A 184 -0.38 -9.74 9.88
N LEU A 185 -1.55 -9.58 9.28
CA LEU A 185 -2.16 -8.28 8.97
C LEU A 185 -2.77 -7.59 10.20
N ALA A 186 -3.13 -8.35 11.25
CA ALA A 186 -3.85 -7.83 12.40
C ALA A 186 -3.05 -6.76 13.15
N ALA A 187 -1.80 -7.08 13.50
CA ALA A 187 -0.95 -6.20 14.30
C ALA A 187 -0.67 -4.84 13.64
N PRO A 188 -0.18 -4.77 12.38
CA PRO A 188 0.08 -3.48 11.74
C PRO A 188 -1.21 -2.71 11.47
N ALA A 189 -2.33 -3.38 11.16
CA ALA A 189 -3.61 -2.71 10.93
C ALA A 189 -4.20 -2.09 12.22
N LEU A 190 -4.14 -2.80 13.35
CA LEU A 190 -4.57 -2.26 14.64
C LEU A 190 -3.71 -1.06 15.08
N ARG A 191 -2.40 -1.14 14.88
CA ARG A 191 -1.47 -0.03 15.18
C ARG A 191 -1.78 1.19 14.31
N LEU A 192 -2.05 0.98 13.02
CA LEU A 192 -2.43 2.04 12.11
C LEU A 192 -3.76 2.71 12.55
N LEU A 193 -4.78 1.93 12.92
CA LEU A 193 -6.04 2.49 13.42
C LEU A 193 -5.87 3.27 14.72
N ALA A 194 -5.11 2.74 15.67
CA ALA A 194 -4.85 3.41 16.94
C ALA A 194 -4.15 4.77 16.74
N LEU A 195 -3.32 4.88 15.70
CA LEU A 195 -2.60 6.10 15.38
C LEU A 195 -3.45 7.12 14.60
N LEU A 196 -4.30 6.64 13.67
CA LEU A 196 -5.16 7.50 12.86
C LEU A 196 -6.43 7.96 13.62
N CYS A 197 -6.91 7.15 14.54
CA CYS A 197 -8.09 7.43 15.36
C CYS A 197 -7.64 7.47 16.83
N PRO A 198 -6.96 8.55 17.27
CA PRO A 198 -6.61 8.67 18.68
C PRO A 198 -7.89 8.61 19.50
N PRO A 199 -7.90 7.90 20.65
CA PRO A 199 -9.08 7.83 21.50
C PRO A 199 -9.43 9.26 21.90
N VAL A 200 -10.60 9.74 21.46
CA VAL A 200 -11.10 11.05 21.86
C VAL A 200 -11.26 10.99 23.40
N PRO A 201 -10.50 11.79 24.17
CA PRO A 201 -10.65 11.83 25.62
C PRO A 201 -12.06 12.38 25.92
N GLY A 202 -13.01 11.47 26.17
CA GLY A 202 -14.42 11.79 26.39
C GLY A 202 -15.44 10.79 25.83
N VAL A 203 -15.06 9.90 24.90
CA VAL A 203 -16.00 8.93 24.28
C VAL A 203 -15.94 7.52 24.91
N LEU A 204 -14.99 7.28 25.82
CA LEU A 204 -14.82 6.00 26.54
C LEU A 204 -15.80 5.77 27.71
N LEU A 205 -16.99 6.38 27.68
CA LEU A 205 -18.03 6.17 28.71
C LEU A 205 -19.31 5.50 28.19
N GLY A 206 -19.36 5.05 26.93
CA GLY A 206 -20.60 4.51 26.34
C GLY A 206 -20.51 3.14 25.67
N MET A 207 -19.32 2.62 25.35
CA MET A 207 -19.20 1.32 24.69
C MET A 207 -18.83 0.23 25.69
N THR A 208 -19.79 -0.11 26.55
CA THR A 208 -19.80 -1.44 27.15
C THR A 208 -19.89 -2.46 26.04
N PHE A 209 -18.80 -3.20 25.86
CA PHE A 209 -18.75 -4.44 25.11
C PHE A 209 -19.92 -5.31 25.60
N VAL A 210 -20.96 -5.49 24.79
CA VAL A 210 -22.00 -6.48 25.08
C VAL A 210 -21.38 -7.82 24.70
N PRO A 211 -21.01 -8.70 25.67
CA PRO A 211 -20.61 -10.04 25.32
C PRO A 211 -21.84 -10.73 24.74
N CYS A 212 -21.79 -11.12 23.46
CA CYS A 212 -22.78 -11.99 22.84
C CYS A 212 -22.75 -13.37 23.53
N SER A 213 -23.41 -13.48 24.68
CA SER A 213 -23.64 -14.73 25.39
C SER A 213 -25.05 -15.23 25.07
N ASN A 214 -25.18 -15.99 23.98
CA ASN A 214 -25.91 -17.26 23.94
C ASN A 214 -26.01 -17.81 22.51
N PRO A 215 -25.62 -19.06 22.25
CA PRO A 215 -26.03 -19.77 21.04
C PRO A 215 -27.45 -20.33 21.20
N PRO A 216 -28.34 -20.20 20.19
CA PRO A 216 -29.61 -20.91 20.21
C PRO A 216 -29.37 -22.42 19.98
N LYS A 217 -29.63 -23.22 21.02
CA LYS A 217 -29.86 -24.66 20.88
C LYS A 217 -31.11 -24.87 20.03
N LYS A 218 -31.01 -25.60 18.91
CA LYS A 218 -32.14 -26.37 18.35
C LYS A 218 -31.68 -27.48 17.39
N ARG A 219 -31.93 -28.71 17.86
CA ARG A 219 -32.43 -29.91 17.17
C ARG A 219 -31.71 -30.46 15.91
N VAL A 220 -30.97 -31.54 16.17
CA VAL A 220 -30.93 -32.83 15.44
C VAL A 220 -32.37 -33.22 15.00
N SER A 221 -32.74 -33.71 13.81
CA SER A 221 -32.17 -34.58 12.74
C SER A 221 -33.12 -34.47 11.48
N PRO A 222 -33.07 -35.32 10.43
CA PRO A 222 -31.98 -36.01 9.71
C PRO A 222 -32.04 -35.82 8.16
N GLN A 223 -30.98 -36.27 7.46
CA GLN A 223 -30.92 -36.86 6.11
C GLN A 223 -31.68 -36.19 4.93
N LEU A 224 -30.93 -35.69 3.95
CA LEU A 224 -31.26 -35.89 2.53
C LEU A 224 -30.00 -35.88 1.67
N LYS A 225 -29.82 -36.99 0.95
CA LYS A 225 -28.81 -37.23 -0.09
C LYS A 225 -29.11 -36.36 -1.31
N GLY A 226 -28.07 -35.92 -2.02
CA GLY A 226 -28.22 -35.39 -3.38
C GLY A 226 -27.18 -34.34 -3.74
N ALA A 227 -26.01 -34.80 -4.17
CA ALA A 227 -25.02 -33.95 -4.80
C ALA A 227 -25.49 -33.52 -6.20
N SER A 228 -25.56 -32.22 -6.45
CA SER A 228 -25.05 -31.60 -7.68
C SER A 228 -25.30 -30.09 -7.68
N SER A 229 -24.34 -29.38 -8.27
CA SER A 229 -24.59 -28.30 -9.21
C SER A 229 -24.80 -26.84 -8.74
N TRP A 230 -23.73 -26.05 -8.96
CA TRP A 230 -23.67 -24.63 -9.41
C TRP A 230 -24.02 -23.48 -8.43
N ARG A 231 -23.07 -22.53 -8.34
CA ARG A 231 -23.12 -21.17 -7.74
C ARG A 231 -23.98 -20.21 -8.60
N PRO A 232 -24.05 -18.87 -8.36
CA PRO A 232 -23.93 -18.03 -7.15
C PRO A 232 -25.11 -17.02 -7.00
N TYR A 233 -25.38 -16.45 -5.82
CA TYR A 233 -25.95 -15.08 -5.70
C TYR A 233 -25.85 -14.63 -4.22
N ALA A 234 -25.02 -13.64 -3.92
CA ALA A 234 -25.13 -12.88 -2.68
C ALA A 234 -24.93 -11.40 -3.00
N ARG A 235 -26.08 -10.76 -3.22
CA ARG A 235 -26.29 -9.33 -3.42
C ARG A 235 -26.28 -8.70 -2.02
N PHE A 236 -25.24 -7.95 -1.67
CA PHE A 236 -25.27 -7.09 -0.48
C PHE A 236 -25.37 -5.64 -0.92
N TYR A 237 -26.56 -5.08 -0.74
CA TYR A 237 -26.81 -3.65 -0.74
C TYR A 237 -26.14 -3.05 0.51
N PHE A 238 -25.21 -2.12 0.32
CA PHE A 238 -24.84 -1.15 1.34
C PHE A 238 -25.39 0.20 0.89
N SER A 239 -26.54 0.56 1.46
CA SER A 239 -27.07 1.91 1.39
C SER A 239 -26.42 2.72 2.50
N PHE A 240 -25.57 3.69 2.16
CA PHE A 240 -25.28 4.82 3.04
C PHE A 240 -24.93 6.07 2.23
N LEU A 241 -25.88 6.99 2.18
CA LEU A 241 -25.83 8.41 1.82
C LEU A 241 -26.98 9.04 2.64
N PRO A 242 -26.95 10.33 3.02
CA PRO A 242 -26.54 11.41 2.13
C PRO A 242 -25.80 12.62 2.75
N ALA A 243 -25.42 13.53 1.84
CA ALA A 243 -25.34 14.99 2.01
C ALA A 243 -24.06 15.61 2.59
N PHE A 244 -23.17 16.07 1.71
CA PHE A 244 -22.67 17.45 1.78
C PHE A 244 -22.43 18.01 0.37
N SER A 245 -23.00 19.20 0.15
CA SER A 245 -23.14 20.03 -1.06
C SER A 245 -21.80 20.31 -1.77
N ARG A 246 -21.67 20.37 -3.10
CA ARG A 246 -22.32 21.19 -4.16
C ARG A 246 -22.05 22.70 -4.01
N LEU A 247 -20.98 23.17 -4.67
CA LEU A 247 -20.64 24.52 -5.20
C LEU A 247 -19.13 24.44 -5.51
N GLU A 248 -18.53 24.74 -6.66
CA GLU A 248 -18.89 25.33 -7.94
C GLU A 248 -18.00 24.66 -9.01
N GLN A 249 -18.54 24.37 -10.19
CA GLN A 249 -17.76 24.39 -11.42
C GLN A 249 -18.62 24.99 -12.53
N HIS A 250 -18.14 26.13 -13.05
CA HIS A 250 -18.48 26.70 -14.35
C HIS A 250 -18.44 25.63 -15.46
N PRO A 251 -19.26 25.81 -16.51
CA PRO A 251 -18.71 25.61 -17.84
C PRO A 251 -18.97 26.77 -18.78
N SER A 252 -17.96 26.96 -19.61
CA SER A 252 -17.78 27.85 -20.74
C SER A 252 -18.82 27.67 -21.84
N ALA A 253 -19.14 28.77 -22.53
CA ALA A 253 -19.41 28.93 -23.98
C ALA A 253 -20.19 30.25 -24.12
N GLY A 254 -19.73 31.29 -24.79
CA GLY A 254 -19.26 31.32 -26.18
C GLY A 254 -20.32 32.07 -26.99
N LEU A 255 -19.95 33.17 -27.65
CA LEU A 255 -20.58 33.83 -28.81
C LEU A 255 -19.93 35.22 -28.92
N LEU A 256 -19.10 35.48 -29.93
CA LEU A 256 -19.41 36.03 -31.27
C LEU A 256 -19.11 37.53 -31.34
N GLU A 257 -18.42 37.85 -32.44
CA GLU A 257 -18.56 39.06 -33.26
C GLU A 257 -18.13 40.43 -32.71
N THR A 258 -17.19 41.02 -33.46
CA THR A 258 -17.24 42.33 -34.17
C THR A 258 -15.87 43.03 -34.07
N GLN A 259 -15.11 43.03 -35.17
CA GLN A 259 -14.98 44.13 -36.12
C GLN A 259 -14.26 45.38 -35.58
N ALA A 260 -13.12 45.64 -36.23
CA ALA A 260 -12.70 46.92 -36.78
C ALA A 260 -12.95 48.21 -35.96
N ALA A 261 -11.87 48.90 -35.59
CA ALA A 261 -11.53 50.22 -36.14
C ALA A 261 -10.43 50.90 -35.32
N ALA A 262 -9.54 51.61 -36.04
CA ALA A 262 -8.79 52.79 -35.62
C ALA A 262 -7.68 52.57 -34.55
N ASN A 263 -6.54 53.25 -34.56
CA ASN A 263 -5.96 54.29 -35.39
C ASN A 263 -4.48 54.36 -34.96
N ILE A 264 -3.59 54.64 -35.91
CA ILE A 264 -2.33 55.42 -35.81
C ILE A 264 -1.42 55.14 -34.59
#